data_AF-A0A8T4MQP7-F1
#
_entry.id   AF-A0A8T4MQP7-F1
#
_cell.length_a   1.000
_cell.length_b   1.000
_cell.length_c   1.000
_cell.angle_alpha   90.00
_cell.angle_beta   90.00
_cell.angle_gamma   90.00
#
_symmetry.space_group_name_H-M   'P 1'
#
loop_
_entity.id
_entity.type
_entity.pdbx_description
1 polymer ?
#
loop_
_entity_poly.entity_id
_entity_poly.type
_entity_poly.pdbx_seq_one_letter_code
_entity_poly.pdbx_strand_id
1 'polypeptide(L)'
;MENKINLDDIRRLSTETKFPQDLLEKDYHLTRILHKISEKRIKDLVFKGGTCLNKCYLGFYRLSEDLDFVYNKDTKELSKRQIKKLSVISYRIGASSAVFGDF
;
A
#
# COMPACT_ATOMS: atom_id res chain seq x y z
N MET A 1 -13.48 -1.15 -15.33
CA MET A 1 -13.43 0.32 -15.35
C MET A 1 -12.44 0.77 -14.31
N GLU A 2 -11.35 1.41 -14.70
CA GLU A 2 -10.52 2.13 -13.73
C GLU A 2 -11.33 3.33 -13.24
N ASN A 3 -11.76 3.29 -11.98
CA ASN A 3 -12.28 4.49 -11.33
C ASN A 3 -11.13 5.48 -11.20
N LYS A 4 -11.18 6.54 -11.99
CA LYS A 4 -10.26 7.66 -11.91
C LYS A 4 -10.58 8.44 -10.62
N ILE A 5 -9.56 8.90 -9.91
CA ILE A 5 -9.77 9.73 -8.71
C ILE A 5 -10.54 11.00 -9.12
N ASN A 6 -11.61 11.32 -8.40
CA ASN A 6 -12.35 12.56 -8.58
C ASN A 6 -11.86 13.58 -7.54
N LEU A 7 -11.19 14.64 -7.99
CA LEU A 7 -10.62 15.65 -7.11
C LEU A 7 -11.69 16.40 -6.30
N ASP A 8 -12.90 16.55 -6.85
CA ASP A 8 -14.00 17.19 -6.14
C ASP A 8 -14.47 16.33 -4.95
N ASP A 9 -14.48 15.00 -5.12
CA ASP A 9 -14.79 14.07 -4.04
C ASP A 9 -13.72 14.10 -2.94
N ILE A 10 -12.44 14.16 -3.31
CA ILE A 10 -11.35 14.27 -2.33
C ILE A 10 -11.44 15.59 -1.56
N ARG A 11 -11.76 16.69 -2.24
CA ARG A 11 -11.92 18.01 -1.61
C ARG A 11 -13.11 18.03 -0.65
N ARG A 12 -14.23 17.42 -1.04
CA ARG A 12 -15.41 17.25 -0.16
C ARG A 12 -15.08 16.41 1.06
N LEU A 13 -14.44 15.25 0.86
CA LEU A 13 -14.02 14.37 1.97
C LEU A 13 -13.03 15.04 2.90
N SER A 14 -12.08 15.83 2.37
CA SER A 14 -11.15 16.62 3.19
C SER A 14 -11.88 17.57 4.13
N THR A 15 -12.93 18.21 3.63
CA THR A 15 -13.78 19.13 4.41
C THR A 15 -14.57 18.39 5.49
N GLU A 16 -15.17 17.24 5.13
CA GLU A 16 -16.03 16.45 6.04
C GLU A 16 -15.22 15.75 7.14
N THR A 17 -14.08 15.16 6.79
CA THR A 17 -13.26 14.34 7.69
C THR A 17 -12.18 15.12 8.41
N LYS A 18 -11.91 16.36 7.99
CA LYS A 18 -10.78 17.20 8.43
C LYS A 18 -9.40 16.62 8.12
N PHE A 19 -9.32 15.56 7.30
CA PHE A 19 -8.03 15.11 6.81
C PHE A 19 -7.50 16.04 5.72
N PRO A 20 -6.19 16.33 5.71
CA PRO A 20 -5.54 17.04 4.61
C PRO A 20 -5.82 16.37 3.26
N GLN A 21 -6.10 17.19 2.24
CA GLN A 21 -6.47 16.73 0.91
C GLN A 21 -5.38 15.84 0.28
N ASP A 22 -4.11 16.22 0.46
CA ASP A 22 -2.94 15.49 0.00
C ASP A 22 -2.82 14.11 0.67
N LEU A 23 -3.14 14.01 1.97
CA LEU A 23 -3.15 12.73 2.67
C LEU A 23 -4.29 11.83 2.20
N LEU A 24 -5.46 12.37 1.88
CA LEU A 24 -6.58 11.61 1.32
C LEU A 24 -6.27 11.08 -0.08
N GLU A 25 -5.65 11.90 -0.93
CA GLU A 25 -5.19 11.47 -2.26
C GLU A 25 -4.16 10.33 -2.14
N LYS A 26 -3.17 10.48 -1.25
CA LYS A 26 -2.21 9.40 -0.95
C LYS A 26 -2.91 8.14 -0.46
N ASP A 27 -3.83 8.25 0.50
CA ASP A 27 -4.56 7.09 1.04
C ASP A 27 -5.39 6.37 -0.02
N TYR A 28 -6.00 7.12 -0.95
CA TYR A 28 -6.68 6.54 -2.11
C TYR A 28 -5.72 5.68 -2.94
N HIS A 29 -4.55 6.22 -3.30
CA HIS A 29 -3.55 5.49 -4.06
C HIS A 29 -3.01 4.26 -3.32
N LEU A 30 -2.74 4.38 -2.02
CA LEU A 30 -2.29 3.27 -1.18
C LEU A 30 -3.36 2.16 -1.09
N THR A 31 -4.63 2.54 -0.96
CA THR A 31 -5.74 1.59 -0.95
C THR A 31 -5.86 0.86 -2.29
N ARG A 32 -5.66 1.56 -3.42
CA ARG A 32 -5.59 0.92 -4.74
C ARG A 32 -4.41 -0.04 -4.87
N ILE A 33 -3.22 0.35 -4.42
CA ILE A 33 -2.03 -0.51 -4.43
C ILE A 33 -2.29 -1.76 -3.58
N LEU A 34 -2.80 -1.58 -2.36
CA LEU A 34 -3.15 -2.69 -1.46
C LEU A 34 -4.17 -3.64 -2.10
N HIS A 35 -5.19 -3.09 -2.77
CA HIS A 35 -6.17 -3.89 -3.53
C HIS A 35 -5.48 -4.69 -4.65
N LYS A 36 -4.62 -4.07 -5.46
CA LYS A 36 -3.86 -4.77 -6.52
C LYS A 36 -2.93 -5.85 -5.98
N ILE A 37 -2.26 -5.62 -4.85
CA ILE A 37 -1.46 -6.65 -4.18
C ILE A 37 -2.36 -7.82 -3.74
N SER A 38 -3.54 -7.53 -3.19
CA SER A 38 -4.49 -8.56 -2.75
C SER A 38 -5.00 -9.42 -3.92
N GLU A 39 -5.23 -8.83 -5.10
CA GLU A 39 -5.67 -9.55 -6.31
C GLU A 39 -4.66 -10.61 -6.75
N LYS A 40 -3.36 -10.39 -6.50
CA LYS A 40 -2.30 -11.36 -6.84
C LYS A 40 -2.31 -12.61 -5.97
N ARG A 41 -3.07 -12.63 -4.87
CA ARG A 41 -3.20 -13.76 -3.93
C ARG A 41 -1.84 -14.37 -3.56
N ILE A 42 -0.86 -13.51 -3.27
CA ILE A 42 0.51 -13.92 -2.95
C ILE A 42 0.47 -14.74 -1.67
N LYS A 43 0.71 -16.06 -1.79
CA LYS A 43 0.71 -16.98 -0.66
C LYS A 43 1.72 -16.52 0.39
N ASP A 44 1.32 -16.60 1.66
CA ASP A 44 2.13 -16.26 2.83
C ASP A 44 2.49 -14.76 2.97
N LEU A 45 2.01 -13.87 2.10
CA LEU A 45 2.18 -12.42 2.27
C LEU A 45 1.10 -11.87 3.22
N VAL A 46 1.52 -11.23 4.32
CA VAL A 46 0.64 -10.72 5.37
C VAL A 46 0.80 -9.21 5.50
N PHE A 47 -0.31 -8.47 5.41
CA PHE A 47 -0.35 -7.03 5.64
C PHE A 47 -0.34 -6.72 7.16
N LYS A 48 0.58 -5.86 7.60
CA LYS A 48 0.79 -5.53 9.01
C LYS A 48 1.10 -4.03 9.20
N GLY A 49 1.53 -3.66 10.41
CA GLY A 49 1.97 -2.32 10.73
C GLY A 49 0.84 -1.35 11.09
N GLY A 50 1.20 -0.08 11.26
CA GLY A 50 0.27 0.97 11.70
C GLY A 50 -0.85 1.24 10.69
N THR A 51 -0.55 1.16 9.40
CA THR A 51 -1.54 1.35 8.34
C THR A 51 -2.56 0.21 8.29
N CYS A 52 -2.15 -1.03 8.53
CA CYS A 52 -3.07 -2.17 8.68
C CYS A 52 -3.99 -1.99 9.88
N LEU A 53 -3.42 -1.65 11.05
CA LEU A 53 -4.22 -1.41 12.25
C LEU A 53 -5.27 -0.31 12.01
N ASN A 54 -4.85 0.78 11.38
CA ASN A 54 -5.72 1.91 11.13
C ASN A 54 -6.86 1.61 10.14
N LYS A 55 -6.56 0.92 9.02
CA LYS A 55 -7.55 0.59 7.99
C LYS A 55 -8.50 -0.54 8.39
N CYS A 56 -8.02 -1.53 9.14
CA CYS A 56 -8.80 -2.72 9.46
C CYS A 56 -9.52 -2.65 10.82
N TYR A 57 -9.03 -1.85 11.77
CA TYR A 57 -9.52 -1.89 13.16
C TYR A 57 -9.87 -0.52 13.76
N LEU A 58 -9.20 0.57 13.36
CA LEU A 58 -9.38 1.89 14.00
C LEU A 58 -10.24 2.88 13.21
N GLY A 59 -10.94 2.43 12.16
CA GLY A 59 -11.90 3.26 11.43
C GLY A 59 -11.30 4.55 10.87
N PHE A 60 -10.07 4.50 10.34
CA PHE A 60 -9.38 5.68 9.80
C PHE A 60 -9.10 6.79 10.82
N TYR A 61 -8.78 6.45 12.08
CA TYR A 61 -8.38 7.42 13.11
C TYR A 61 -7.26 8.39 12.67
N ARG A 62 -6.27 7.91 11.90
CA ARG A 62 -5.23 8.75 11.28
C ARG A 62 -4.86 8.24 9.89
N LEU A 63 -4.43 9.11 8.99
CA LEU A 63 -3.86 8.65 7.71
C LEU A 63 -2.37 8.31 7.86
N SER A 64 -1.91 7.36 7.06
CA SER A 64 -0.54 6.82 7.10
C SER A 64 -0.10 6.50 5.68
N GLU A 65 1.16 6.79 5.35
CA GLU A 65 1.65 6.72 3.98
C GLU A 65 2.33 5.39 3.62
N ASP A 66 2.63 4.56 4.62
CA ASP A 66 3.40 3.33 4.45
C ASP A 66 2.50 2.10 4.31
N LEU A 67 2.92 1.10 3.52
CA LEU A 67 2.31 -0.23 3.50
C LEU A 67 3.33 -1.28 3.93
N ASP A 68 3.18 -1.81 5.13
CA ASP A 68 4.07 -2.83 5.68
C ASP A 68 3.55 -4.24 5.42
N PHE A 69 4.42 -5.10 4.89
CA PHE A 69 4.11 -6.51 4.71
C PHE A 69 5.17 -7.40 5.36
N VAL A 70 4.77 -8.61 5.76
CA VAL A 70 5.68 -9.68 6.15
C VAL A 70 5.38 -10.93 5.32
N TYR A 71 6.43 -11.67 4.97
CA TYR A 71 6.29 -12.95 4.29
C TYR A 71 6.38 -14.08 5.33
N ASN A 72 5.24 -14.69 5.67
CA ASN A 72 5.06 -15.71 6.69
C ASN A 72 5.41 -17.11 6.18
N LYS A 73 6.63 -17.26 5.63
CA LYS A 73 7.22 -18.54 5.28
C LYS A 73 8.52 -18.70 6.06
N ASP A 74 8.80 -19.91 6.56
CA ASP A 74 10.09 -20.23 7.17
C ASP A 74 11.21 -19.94 6.15
N THR A 75 11.93 -18.84 6.37
CA THR A 75 13.01 -18.39 5.48
C THR A 75 14.27 -19.24 5.64
N LYS A 76 14.27 -20.18 6.60
CA LYS A 76 15.36 -21.14 6.83
C LYS A 76 15.68 -21.99 5.60
N GLU A 77 14.69 -22.26 4.74
CA GLU A 77 14.87 -22.99 3.49
C GLU A 77 15.17 -22.09 2.28
N LEU A 78 15.15 -20.76 2.44
CA LEU A 78 15.41 -19.82 1.37
C LEU A 78 16.90 -19.48 1.31
N SER A 79 17.50 -19.62 0.14
CA SER A 79 18.87 -19.15 -0.10
C SER A 79 18.98 -17.63 0.15
N LYS A 80 20.18 -17.16 0.52
CA LYS A 80 20.48 -15.72 0.67
C LYS A 80 20.05 -14.90 -0.56
N ARG A 81 20.10 -15.49 -1.76
CA ARG A 81 19.65 -14.87 -3.01
C ARG A 81 18.12 -14.73 -3.09
N GLN A 82 17.36 -15.72 -2.63
CA GLN A 82 15.90 -15.65 -2.54
C GLN A 82 15.46 -14.63 -1.48
N ILE A 83 16.11 -14.62 -0.32
CA ILE A 83 15.87 -13.62 0.74
C ILE A 83 16.14 -12.20 0.20
N LYS A 84 17.26 -12.00 -0.52
CA LYS A 84 17.57 -10.71 -1.15
C LYS A 84 16.54 -10.31 -2.21
N LYS A 85 16.00 -11.26 -2.97
CA LYS A 85 14.94 -10.99 -3.96
C LYS A 85 13.63 -10.57 -3.29
N LEU A 86 13.28 -11.18 -2.14
CA LEU A 86 12.13 -10.79 -1.32
C LEU A 86 12.36 -9.43 -0.64
N SER A 87 13.57 -9.14 -0.15
CA SER A 87 13.90 -7.84 0.45
C SER A 87 13.93 -6.70 -0.59
N VAL A 88 14.26 -7.02 -1.85
CA VAL A 88 14.20 -6.05 -2.97
C VAL A 88 12.77 -5.70 -3.37
N ILE A 89 11.78 -6.59 -3.14
CA ILE A 89 10.36 -6.23 -3.30
C ILE A 89 9.94 -5.16 -2.28
N SER A 90 10.59 -5.12 -1.11
CA SER A 90 10.42 -4.06 -0.11
C SER A 90 10.99 -2.69 -0.54
N TYR A 91 11.68 -2.61 -1.68
CA TYR A 91 12.43 -1.44 -2.14
C TYR A 91 12.08 -1.08 -3.58
N ARG A 92 10.81 -0.75 -3.86
CA ARG A 92 10.42 -0.19 -5.17
C ARG A 92 9.09 0.56 -5.23
N ILE A 93 8.73 1.27 -4.15
CA ILE A 93 7.62 2.26 -4.16
C ILE A 93 8.12 3.68 -3.77
N GLY A 94 9.43 3.91 -3.71
CA GLY A 94 10.00 5.17 -3.19
C GLY A 94 11.30 5.67 -3.83
N ALA A 95 11.64 5.24 -5.05
CA ALA A 95 12.82 5.77 -5.75
C ALA A 95 12.52 6.06 -7.23
N SER A 96 12.31 7.34 -7.50
CA SER A 96 12.53 8.10 -8.75
C SER A 96 12.22 7.44 -10.10
N SER A 97 11.20 8.00 -10.76
CA SER A 97 11.21 8.40 -12.18
C SER A 97 11.95 7.50 -13.17
N ALA A 98 11.42 6.31 -13.42
CA ALA A 98 11.50 5.59 -14.70
C ALA A 98 10.74 4.27 -14.51
N VAL A 99 10.09 3.79 -15.57
CA VAL A 99 9.25 2.57 -15.61
C VAL A 99 7.80 2.80 -15.15
N PHE A 100 7.14 3.80 -15.75
CA PHE A 100 5.84 3.52 -16.36
C PHE A 100 6.14 2.91 -17.74
N GLY A 101 6.13 1.59 -17.79
CA GLY A 101 6.27 0.79 -18.99
C GLY A 101 5.43 -0.45 -18.78
N ASP A 102 4.26 -0.43 -19.42
CA ASP A 102 3.34 -1.54 -19.65
C ASP A 102 2.85 -2.32 -18.43
N PHE A 103 1.88 -1.73 -17.72
CA PHE A 103 0.78 -2.44 -17.05
C PHE A 103 -0.50 -1.63 -17.10
#